data_AF-A0A949SEW2-F1
#
_entry.id   AF-A0A949SEW2-F1
#
_cell.length_a   1.000
_cell.length_b   1.000
_cell.length_c   1.000
_cell.angle_alpha   90.00
_cell.angle_beta   90.00
_cell.angle_gamma   90.00
#
_symmetry.space_group_name_H-M   'P 1'
#
loop_
_entity.id
_entity.type
_entity.pdbx_description
1 polymer ?
#
loop_
_entity_poly.entity_id
_entity_poly.type
_entity_poly.pdbx_seq_one_letter_code
_entity_poly.pdbx_strand_id
1 'polypeptide(L)'
;MLHIDTPSIEEYFVEKMNERLPATRVVKITNSMKRERGGTLRHATYKERMTGKTEQWEVTQRLFDFHARRLGFNTRENDGDPIADKVEQNVEDVAVSQPSLF
;
A
#
# COMPACT_ATOMS: atom_id res chain seq x y z
N MET A 1 10.26 2.39 35.61
CA MET A 1 9.90 1.23 34.79
C MET A 1 8.55 1.55 34.16
N LEU A 2 8.52 1.99 32.90
CA LEU A 2 7.28 2.32 32.21
C LEU A 2 6.63 1.02 31.75
N HIS A 3 5.62 0.55 32.49
CA HIS A 3 4.69 -0.44 31.99
C HIS A 3 3.83 0.25 30.93
N ILE A 4 4.29 0.21 29.67
CA ILE A 4 3.47 0.59 28.53
C ILE A 4 2.55 -0.61 28.29
N ASP A 5 1.54 -0.77 29.14
CA ASP A 5 0.41 -1.70 28.95
C ASP A 5 -0.52 -1.16 27.86
N THR A 6 0.06 -0.61 26.79
CA THR A 6 -0.69 -0.21 25.62
C THR A 6 -0.90 -1.47 24.81
N PRO A 7 -2.15 -1.91 24.58
CA PRO A 7 -2.42 -3.03 23.70
C PRO A 7 -1.73 -2.80 22.36
N SER A 8 -1.32 -3.89 21.72
CA SER A 8 -0.86 -3.84 20.34
C SER A 8 -1.86 -3.04 19.51
N ILE A 9 -1.40 -2.25 18.54
CA ILE A 9 -2.30 -1.50 17.63
C ILE A 9 -3.38 -2.42 17.03
N GLU A 10 -3.04 -3.69 16.82
CA GLU A 10 -3.98 -4.72 16.38
C GLU A 10 -5.08 -5.02 17.40
N GLU A 11 -4.73 -5.17 18.68
CA GLU A 11 -5.66 -5.45 19.77
C GLU A 11 -6.59 -4.25 20.00
N TYR A 12 -6.03 -3.04 20.06
CA TYR A 12 -6.83 -1.80 20.17
C TYR A 12 -7.81 -1.65 19.00
N PHE A 13 -7.36 -1.94 17.78
CA PHE A 13 -8.22 -1.89 16.60
C PHE A 13 -9.39 -2.88 16.71
N VAL A 14 -9.13 -4.12 17.11
CA VAL A 14 -10.17 -5.16 17.27
C VAL A 14 -11.14 -4.80 18.40
N GLU A 15 -10.64 -4.28 19.52
CA GLU A 15 -11.45 -3.80 20.63
C GLU A 15 -12.42 -2.69 20.16
N LYS A 16 -11.90 -1.65 19.48
CA LYS A 16 -12.72 -0.55 18.96
C LYS A 16 -13.73 -0.96 17.90
N MET A 17 -13.47 -2.03 17.15
CA MET A 17 -14.45 -2.60 16.23
C MET A 17 -15.57 -3.34 16.98
N ASN A 18 -15.24 -4.11 18.02
CA ASN A 18 -16.25 -4.82 18.82
C ASN A 18 -17.17 -3.86 19.60
N GLU A 19 -16.69 -2.67 19.97
CA GLU A 19 -17.53 -1.61 20.55
C GLU A 19 -18.63 -1.11 19.58
N ARG A 20 -18.38 -1.16 18.26
CA ARG A 20 -19.22 -0.50 17.23
C ARG A 20 -19.99 -1.48 16.36
N LEU A 21 -19.56 -2.73 16.29
CA LEU A 21 -20.08 -3.74 15.38
C LEU A 21 -20.36 -5.04 16.13
N PRO A 22 -21.37 -5.82 15.71
CA PRO A 22 -21.59 -7.17 16.23
C PRO A 22 -20.34 -8.04 16.04
N ALA A 23 -20.02 -8.87 17.05
CA ALA A 23 -18.82 -9.71 17.06
C ALA A 23 -18.68 -10.59 15.81
N THR A 24 -19.79 -11.09 15.26
CA THR A 24 -19.79 -11.89 14.02
C THR A 24 -19.31 -11.10 12.81
N ARG A 25 -19.62 -9.81 12.72
CA ARG A 25 -19.13 -8.92 11.65
C ARG A 25 -17.65 -8.62 11.83
N VAL A 26 -17.22 -8.38 13.07
CA VAL A 26 -15.82 -8.15 13.41
C VAL A 26 -14.95 -9.34 12.99
N VAL A 27 -15.36 -10.57 13.32
CA VAL A 27 -14.67 -11.79 12.90
C VAL A 27 -14.59 -11.89 11.37
N LYS A 28 -15.70 -11.60 10.66
CA LYS A 28 -15.72 -11.63 9.20
C LYS A 28 -14.73 -10.64 8.58
N ILE A 29 -14.71 -9.40 9.06
CA ILE A 29 -13.80 -8.35 8.60
C ILE A 29 -12.35 -8.76 8.85
N THR A 30 -12.04 -9.16 10.09
CA THR A 30 -10.69 -9.60 10.49
C THR A 30 -10.19 -10.76 9.64
N ASN A 31 -11.03 -11.77 9.39
CA ASN A 31 -10.66 -12.90 8.56
C ASN A 31 -10.44 -12.50 7.10
N SER A 32 -11.24 -11.58 6.57
CA SER A 32 -11.04 -11.05 5.22
C SER A 32 -9.73 -10.28 5.12
N MET A 33 -9.43 -9.40 6.08
CA MET A 33 -8.18 -8.66 6.12
C MET A 33 -6.97 -9.59 6.23
N LYS A 34 -7.03 -10.60 7.10
CA LYS A 34 -5.95 -11.60 7.24
C LYS A 34 -5.75 -12.37 5.94
N ARG A 35 -6.82 -12.75 5.23
CA ARG A 35 -6.71 -13.44 3.94
C ARG A 35 -6.02 -12.56 2.88
N GLU A 36 -6.39 -11.28 2.79
CA GLU A 36 -5.75 -10.35 1.86
C GLU A 36 -4.25 -10.14 2.15
N ARG A 37 -3.87 -10.20 3.43
CA ARG A 37 -2.52 -9.84 3.90
C ARG A 37 -1.61 -11.06 4.12
N GLY A 38 -2.18 -12.26 4.14
CA GLY A 38 -1.45 -13.51 4.38
C GLY A 38 -1.25 -13.85 5.87
N GLY A 39 -2.23 -13.53 6.71
CA GLY A 39 -2.35 -14.05 8.08
C GLY A 39 -2.27 -12.99 9.19
N THR A 40 -1.64 -11.85 8.93
CA THR A 40 -1.47 -10.77 9.91
C THR A 40 -2.41 -9.59 9.62
N LEU A 41 -2.81 -8.84 10.66
CA LEU A 41 -3.50 -7.56 10.45
C LEU A 41 -2.53 -6.42 10.19
N ARG A 42 -1.24 -6.57 10.54
CA ARG A 42 -0.20 -5.59 10.28
C ARG A 42 0.60 -5.97 9.03
N HIS A 43 0.89 -4.96 8.21
CA HIS A 43 1.93 -5.04 7.19
C HIS A 43 3.28 -4.64 7.79
N ALA A 44 4.36 -5.27 7.33
CA ALA A 44 5.71 -4.93 7.77
C ALA A 44 6.19 -3.65 7.07
N THR A 45 5.81 -3.45 5.81
CA THR A 45 6.25 -2.32 4.99
C THR A 45 5.10 -1.55 4.36
N TYR A 46 5.36 -0.30 3.95
CA TYR A 46 4.36 0.51 3.23
C TYR A 46 3.98 -0.10 1.87
N LYS A 47 4.95 -0.69 1.16
CA LYS A 47 4.74 -1.32 -0.15
C LYS A 47 3.74 -2.47 -0.07
N GLU A 48 3.82 -3.30 0.97
CA GLU A 48 2.89 -4.41 1.19
C GLU A 48 1.43 -3.95 1.42
N ARG A 49 1.21 -2.71 1.88
CA ARG A 49 -0.14 -2.15 2.05
C ARG A 49 -0.85 -1.89 0.72
N MET A 50 -0.07 -1.70 -0.34
CA MET A 50 -0.57 -1.36 -1.67
C MET A 50 -0.87 -2.61 -2.53
N THR A 51 -0.86 -3.80 -1.92
CA THR A 51 -1.03 -5.08 -2.61
C THR A 51 -1.94 -6.00 -1.81
N GLY A 52 -2.82 -6.73 -2.48
CA GLY A 52 -3.59 -7.83 -1.91
C GLY A 52 -3.21 -9.16 -2.55
N LYS A 53 -3.44 -10.25 -1.82
CA LYS A 53 -3.04 -11.60 -2.26
C LYS A 53 -4.17 -12.41 -2.90
N THR A 54 -5.40 -11.90 -2.95
CA THR A 54 -6.56 -12.65 -3.44
C THR A 54 -7.08 -12.13 -4.77
N GLU A 55 -7.91 -12.93 -5.43
CA GLU A 55 -8.64 -12.52 -6.64
C GLU A 55 -9.53 -11.28 -6.41
N GLN A 56 -10.00 -11.03 -5.18
CA GLN A 56 -10.79 -9.85 -4.86
C GLN A 56 -9.97 -8.56 -5.04
N TRP A 57 -8.67 -8.63 -4.72
CA TRP A 57 -7.76 -7.53 -4.97
C TRP A 57 -7.62 -7.26 -6.47
N GLU A 58 -7.43 -8.29 -7.29
CA GLU A 58 -7.33 -8.15 -8.74
C GLU A 58 -8.59 -7.52 -9.36
N VAL A 59 -9.78 -7.96 -8.92
CA VAL A 59 -11.05 -7.38 -9.37
C VAL A 59 -11.16 -5.91 -8.96
N THR A 60 -10.73 -5.57 -7.74
CA THR A 60 -10.73 -4.18 -7.26
C THR A 60 -9.82 -3.31 -8.12
N GLN A 61 -8.63 -3.81 -8.49
CA GLN A 61 -7.73 -3.11 -9.41
C GLN A 61 -8.37 -2.90 -10.78
N ARG A 62 -9.00 -3.94 -11.36
CA ARG A 62 -9.68 -3.83 -12.65
C ARG A 62 -10.84 -2.83 -12.62
N LEU A 63 -11.62 -2.80 -11.54
CA LEU A 63 -12.70 -1.81 -11.36
C LEU A 63 -12.12 -0.41 -11.28
N PHE A 64 -11.07 -0.22 -10.47
CA PHE A 64 -10.41 1.06 -10.34
C PHE A 64 -9.88 1.55 -11.69
N ASP A 65 -9.17 0.70 -12.43
CA ASP A 65 -8.62 1.01 -13.75
C ASP A 65 -9.72 1.38 -14.75
N PHE A 66 -10.83 0.64 -14.73
CA PHE A 66 -11.99 0.95 -15.55
C PHE A 66 -12.56 2.34 -15.24
N HIS A 67 -12.72 2.69 -13.97
CA HIS A 67 -13.21 4.01 -13.56
C HIS A 67 -12.21 5.12 -13.85
N ALA A 68 -10.91 4.88 -13.65
CA ALA A 68 -9.84 5.82 -13.95
C ALA A 68 -9.85 6.18 -15.44
N ARG A 69 -9.90 5.17 -16.33
CA ARG A 69 -10.00 5.35 -17.78
C ARG A 69 -11.25 6.11 -18.18
N ARG A 70 -12.40 5.77 -17.58
CA ARG A 70 -13.68 6.46 -17.84
C ARG A 70 -13.61 7.96 -17.50
N LEU A 71 -12.85 8.32 -16.49
CA LEU A 71 -12.68 9.71 -16.05
C LEU A 71 -11.57 10.46 -16.81
N GLY A 72 -10.89 9.81 -17.77
CA GLY A 72 -9.77 10.40 -18.49
C GLY A 72 -8.47 10.44 -17.68
N PHE A 73 -8.42 9.77 -16.51
CA PHE A 73 -7.17 9.56 -15.81
C PHE A 73 -6.36 8.47 -16.54
N ASN A 74 -5.04 8.62 -16.55
CA ASN A 74 -4.11 7.73 -17.27
C ASN A 74 -4.32 7.69 -18.79
N THR A 75 -4.98 8.71 -19.37
CA THR A 75 -5.13 8.90 -20.84
C THR A 75 -4.01 9.77 -21.41
N ARG A 76 -2.93 9.98 -20.67
CA ARG A 76 -1.70 10.50 -21.26
C ARG A 76 -1.19 9.41 -22.20
N GLU A 77 -1.38 9.64 -23.50
CA GLU A 77 -0.51 9.09 -24.53
C GLU A 77 0.95 9.31 -24.11
N ASN A 78 1.85 8.49 -24.64
CA ASN A 78 3.29 8.51 -24.37
C ASN A 78 4.00 9.81 -24.79
N ASP A 79 3.51 10.97 -24.38
CA ASP A 79 4.20 12.24 -24.46
C ASP A 79 4.93 12.41 -23.13
N GLY A 80 6.21 12.00 -23.18
CA GLY A 80 7.19 11.92 -22.11
C GLY A 80 6.86 12.69 -20.84
N ASP A 81 6.77 11.96 -19.73
CA ASP A 81 6.80 12.56 -18.40
C ASP A 81 8.12 13.34 -18.25
N PRO A 82 8.09 14.69 -18.18
CA PRO A 82 9.31 15.50 -18.03
C PRO A 82 9.95 15.34 -16.64
N ILE A 83 9.34 14.50 -15.78
CA ILE A 83 9.88 14.12 -14.47
C ILE A 83 10.75 12.86 -14.60
N ALA A 84 10.42 11.92 -15.51
CA ALA A 84 11.26 10.74 -15.75
C ALA A 84 12.60 11.14 -16.39
N ASP A 85 12.57 12.01 -17.40
CA ASP A 85 13.78 12.55 -18.03
C ASP A 85 14.70 13.28 -17.04
N LYS A 86 14.12 14.01 -16.08
CA LYS A 86 14.91 14.72 -15.05
C LYS A 86 15.54 13.80 -14.03
N VAL A 87 14.94 12.64 -13.75
CA VAL A 87 15.54 11.67 -12.83
C VAL A 87 16.75 11.01 -13.51
N GLU A 88 16.67 10.69 -14.80
CA GLU A 88 17.81 10.12 -15.54
C GLU A 88 18.97 11.14 -15.70
N GLN A 89 18.67 12.41 -16.00
CA GLN A 89 19.68 13.46 -16.12
C GLN A 89 20.44 13.73 -14.80
N ASN A 90 19.76 13.68 -13.66
CA ASN A 90 20.42 13.84 -12.35
C ASN A 90 21.28 12.63 -11.96
N VAL A 91 20.99 11.43 -12.48
CA VAL A 91 21.78 10.23 -12.19
C VAL A 91 23.05 10.20 -13.05
N GLU A 92 22.98 10.68 -14.30
CA GLU A 92 24.15 10.86 -15.17
C GLU A 92 25.09 11.97 -14.66
N ASP A 93 24.56 13.11 -14.22
CA ASP A 93 25.37 14.20 -13.65
C ASP A 93 26.08 13.81 -12.35
N VAL A 94 25.47 12.93 -11.54
CA VAL A 94 26.11 12.38 -10.32
C VAL A 94 27.16 11.31 -10.65
N ALA A 95 27.00 10.55 -11.74
CA ALA A 95 27.95 9.53 -12.17
C ALA A 95 29.22 10.12 -12.80
N VAL A 96 29.16 11.31 -13.40
CA VAL A 96 30.32 12.02 -13.97
C VAL A 96 31.13 12.77 -12.89
N SER A 97 30.55 13.03 -11.72
CA SER A 97 31.19 13.74 -10.60
C SER A 97 31.74 12.82 -9.50
N GLN A 98 32.14 11.58 -9.83
CA GLN A 98 32.98 10.77 -8.94
C GLN A 98 34.38 10.69 -9.56
N PRO A 99 35.39 11.41 -9.05
CA PRO A 99 36.77 11.13 -9.44
C PRO A 99 37.11 9.70 -9.02
N SER A 100 37.61 8.90 -9.97
CA SER A 100 38.17 7.58 -9.72
C SER A 100 39.32 7.70 -8.71
N LEU A 101 39.04 7.45 -7.44
CA LEU A 101 40.05 7.12 -6.45
C LEU A 101 40.26 5.61 -6.53
N PHE A 102 41.18 5.21 -7.39
CA PHE A 102 42.26 4.22 -7.19
C PHE A 102 42.95 3.94 -8.53
#